data_AF-A0AA95HJG5-F1
#
_entry.id   AF-A0AA95HJG5-F1
#
_cell.length_a   1.000
_cell.length_b   1.000
_cell.length_c   1.000
_cell.angle_alpha   90.00
_cell.angle_beta   90.00
_cell.angle_gamma   90.00
#
_symmetry.space_group_name_H-M   'P 1'
#
loop_
_entity.id
_entity.type
_entity.pdbx_description
1 polymer ?
#
loop_
_entity_poly.entity_id
_entity_poly.type
_entity_poly.pdbx_seq_one_letter_code
_entity_poly.pdbx_strand_id
1 'polypeptide(L)'
;MPMELPKKNVTNRLEDIMSKYGDIINLPHHVSKNRTPMSMENRAAQFAPFAALTGHDKALAETARLTTPKKLLSDDEMASLTRKLTRVIEQVPGQEEYTFMYFVPDVQKEGGKYVSITGTVKKYDEVARTITLSDGKVLLIDNILSIRRHGTPEL
;
A
#
# COMPACT_ATOMS: atom_id res chain seq x y z
N MET A 1 42.94 11.25 41.12
CA MET A 1 41.74 12.08 40.88
C MET A 1 41.47 12.06 39.39
N PRO A 2 40.29 11.65 38.92
CA PRO A 2 39.97 11.60 37.50
C PRO A 2 39.55 13.00 37.00
N MET A 3 40.07 13.40 35.83
CA MET A 3 39.62 14.61 35.13
C MET A 3 38.31 14.32 34.40
N GLU A 4 37.23 14.99 34.80
CA GLU A 4 35.99 15.02 34.02
C GLU A 4 36.05 16.11 32.95
N LEU A 5 35.79 15.72 31.69
CA LEU A 5 35.66 16.63 30.55
C LEU A 5 34.26 17.28 30.56
N PRO A 6 34.14 18.61 30.35
CA PRO A 6 32.86 19.31 30.44
C PRO A 6 31.95 18.96 29.26
N LYS A 7 30.77 18.40 29.58
CA LYS A 7 29.67 18.16 28.64
C LYS A 7 29.07 19.51 28.22
N LYS A 8 29.27 19.93 26.97
CA LYS A 8 28.61 21.13 26.41
C LYS A 8 27.15 20.81 26.13
N ASN A 9 26.26 21.24 27.01
CA ASN A 9 24.81 21.11 26.86
C ASN A 9 24.29 22.04 25.73
N VAL A 10 23.42 21.49 24.87
CA VAL A 10 22.84 22.13 23.68
C VAL A 10 22.03 23.40 24.01
N THR A 11 21.53 23.52 25.24
CA THR A 11 20.74 24.66 25.75
C THR A 11 21.51 25.98 25.73
N ASN A 12 22.82 25.95 26.00
CA ASN A 12 23.64 27.17 26.04
C ASN A 12 23.80 27.82 24.66
N ARG A 13 23.57 27.07 23.58
CA ARG A 13 23.81 27.56 22.20
C ARG A 13 22.72 28.52 21.71
N LEU A 14 21.47 28.33 22.14
CA LEU A 14 20.37 29.23 21.75
C LEU A 14 20.42 30.54 22.55
N GLU A 15 20.77 30.47 23.83
CA GLU A 15 20.99 31.64 24.69
C GLU A 15 22.17 32.49 24.18
N ASP A 16 23.28 31.87 23.77
CA ASP A 16 24.42 32.57 23.15
C ASP A 16 24.06 33.26 21.83
N ILE A 17 23.20 32.64 20.99
CA ILE A 17 22.75 33.23 19.72
C ILE A 17 21.83 34.42 19.97
N MET A 18 20.91 34.30 20.93
CA MET A 18 20.03 35.40 21.33
C MET A 18 20.80 36.56 21.96
N SER A 19 21.87 36.28 22.71
CA SER A 19 22.76 37.29 23.30
C SER A 19 23.62 37.99 22.24
N LYS A 20 24.14 37.24 21.25
CA LYS A 20 25.04 37.77 20.21
C LYS A 20 24.36 38.68 19.17
N TYR A 21 23.07 38.48 18.93
CA TYR A 21 22.29 39.28 17.96
C TYR A 21 21.10 40.00 18.61
N GLY A 22 21.07 40.08 19.95
CA GLY A 22 19.96 40.66 20.70
C GLY A 22 19.73 42.14 20.39
N ASP A 23 20.78 42.84 19.96
CA ASP A 23 20.77 44.22 19.50
C ASP A 23 20.11 44.43 18.13
N ILE A 24 19.98 43.38 17.30
CA ILE A 24 19.39 43.46 15.96
C ILE A 24 18.11 42.62 15.75
N ILE A 25 17.88 41.58 16.57
CA ILE A 25 16.80 40.60 16.35
C ILE A 25 15.38 41.19 16.46
N ASN A 26 15.24 42.28 17.23
CA ASN A 26 13.96 42.96 17.46
C ASN A 26 13.85 44.30 16.69
N LEU A 27 14.79 44.60 15.79
CA LEU A 27 14.71 45.84 15.00
C LEU A 27 13.51 45.78 14.06
N PRO A 28 12.82 46.93 13.85
CA PRO A 28 11.73 46.99 12.88
C PRO A 28 12.26 46.60 11.51
N HIS A 29 11.57 45.68 10.84
CA HIS A 29 11.91 45.32 9.48
C HIS A 29 11.76 46.55 8.58
N HIS A 30 12.78 46.84 7.76
CA HIS A 30 12.70 47.93 6.81
C HIS A 30 11.53 47.72 5.83
N VAL A 31 10.67 48.72 5.69
CA VAL A 31 9.56 48.73 4.71
C VAL A 31 9.84 49.82 3.70
N SER A 32 9.87 49.46 2.41
CA SER A 32 10.10 50.44 1.34
C SER A 32 8.97 51.46 1.29
N LYS A 33 9.32 52.75 1.22
CA LYS A 33 8.36 53.84 1.05
C LYS A 33 7.72 53.88 -0.34
N ASN A 34 8.42 53.36 -1.36
CA ASN A 34 8.03 53.48 -2.76
C ASN A 34 7.50 52.17 -3.37
N ARG A 35 7.69 51.04 -2.68
CA ARG A 35 7.27 49.72 -3.17
C ARG A 35 6.45 49.02 -2.10
N THR A 36 5.17 48.85 -2.36
CA THR A 36 4.28 48.09 -1.49
C THR A 36 4.75 46.62 -1.42
N PRO A 37 4.95 46.06 -0.22
CA PRO A 37 5.25 44.64 -0.07
C PRO A 37 4.13 43.79 -0.66
N MET A 38 4.51 42.67 -1.27
CA MET A 38 3.53 41.72 -1.78
C MET A 38 2.71 41.12 -0.63
N SER A 39 1.39 41.03 -0.81
CA SER A 39 0.47 40.37 0.14
C SER A 39 0.86 38.90 0.34
N MET A 40 0.49 38.31 1.48
CA MET A 40 0.79 36.90 1.75
C MET A 40 0.18 35.96 0.71
N GLU A 41 -1.03 36.27 0.22
CA GLU A 41 -1.71 35.52 -0.84
C GLU A 41 -0.91 35.53 -2.16
N ASN A 42 -0.45 36.71 -2.60
CA ASN A 42 0.35 36.83 -3.81
C ASN A 42 1.73 36.19 -3.66
N ARG A 43 2.31 36.18 -2.44
CA ARG A 43 3.53 35.42 -2.15
C ARG A 43 3.29 33.92 -2.27
N ALA A 44 2.17 33.40 -1.75
CA ALA A 44 1.80 32.00 -1.88
C ALA A 44 1.54 31.60 -3.35
N ALA A 45 0.93 32.48 -4.13
CA ALA A 45 0.66 32.26 -5.55
C ALA A 45 1.93 32.08 -6.40
N GLN A 46 3.07 32.64 -6.00
CA GLN A 46 4.37 32.38 -6.67
C GLN A 46 4.78 30.90 -6.57
N PHE A 47 4.32 30.20 -5.53
CA PHE A 47 4.51 28.77 -5.31
C PHE A 47 3.31 27.92 -5.78
N ALA A 48 2.35 28.53 -6.50
CA ALA A 48 1.23 27.82 -7.11
C ALA A 48 1.48 27.14 -8.48
N PRO A 49 2.65 27.14 -9.16
CA PRO A 49 2.78 26.46 -10.46
C PRO A 49 2.60 24.93 -10.39
N PHE A 50 2.51 24.36 -9.18
CA PHE A 50 2.12 22.95 -8.96
C PHE A 50 0.62 22.75 -8.68
N ALA A 51 -0.16 23.82 -8.49
CA ALA A 51 -1.60 23.75 -8.24
C ALA A 51 -2.42 23.41 -9.49
N ALA A 52 -1.83 23.55 -10.69
CA ALA A 52 -2.48 23.25 -11.97
C ALA A 52 -2.63 21.73 -12.25
N LEU A 53 -1.95 20.87 -11.48
CA LEU A 53 -2.13 19.42 -11.55
C LEU A 53 -3.24 19.02 -10.56
N THR A 54 -4.51 19.17 -10.95
CA THR A 54 -5.70 18.57 -10.30
C THR A 54 -5.72 17.03 -10.41
N GLY A 55 -4.56 16.41 -10.22
CA GLY A 55 -4.24 14.99 -10.36
C GLY A 55 -2.98 14.59 -9.58
N HIS A 56 -2.24 15.52 -8.97
CA HIS A 56 -1.11 15.17 -8.11
C HIS A 56 -1.57 14.43 -6.84
N ASP A 57 -2.74 14.76 -6.30
CA ASP A 57 -3.34 14.01 -5.19
C ASP A 57 -3.62 12.55 -5.57
N LYS A 58 -4.04 12.31 -6.82
CA LYS A 58 -4.23 10.95 -7.35
C LYS A 58 -2.89 10.24 -7.53
N ALA A 59 -1.86 10.93 -8.02
CA ALA A 59 -0.53 10.36 -8.13
C ALA A 59 0.06 10.01 -6.75
N LEU A 60 -0.12 10.88 -5.75
CA LEU A 60 0.30 10.63 -4.36
C LEU A 60 -0.49 9.47 -3.74
N ALA A 61 -1.81 9.46 -3.88
CA ALA A 61 -2.66 8.36 -3.41
C ALA A 61 -2.31 7.04 -4.10
N GLU A 62 -2.03 7.06 -5.42
CA GLU A 62 -1.53 5.89 -6.13
C GLU A 62 -0.19 5.49 -5.56
N THR A 63 0.83 6.36 -5.41
CA THR A 63 2.13 5.97 -4.81
C THR A 63 1.98 5.32 -3.43
N ALA A 64 1.02 5.76 -2.62
CA ALA A 64 0.71 5.20 -1.31
C ALA A 64 0.04 3.81 -1.36
N ARG A 65 -0.57 3.40 -2.48
CA ARG A 65 -1.22 2.08 -2.59
C ARG A 65 -0.19 0.96 -2.60
N LEU A 66 -0.23 0.11 -1.57
CA LEU A 66 0.60 -1.08 -1.47
C LEU A 66 -0.02 -2.23 -2.26
N THR A 67 0.65 -2.68 -3.32
CA THR A 67 0.30 -3.89 -4.07
C THR A 67 1.20 -5.05 -3.65
N THR A 68 0.64 -6.26 -3.60
CA THR A 68 1.43 -7.48 -3.37
C THR A 68 1.81 -8.11 -4.71
N PRO A 69 3.08 -8.54 -4.91
CA PRO A 69 3.45 -9.30 -6.10
C PRO A 69 2.72 -10.65 -6.12
N LYS A 70 2.44 -11.16 -7.34
CA LYS A 70 1.93 -12.51 -7.50
C LYS A 70 2.98 -13.51 -7.02
N LYS A 71 2.63 -14.36 -6.07
CA LYS A 71 3.50 -15.40 -5.54
C LYS A 71 3.63 -16.48 -6.62
N LEU A 72 4.87 -16.79 -6.97
CA LEU A 72 5.20 -17.98 -7.73
C LEU A 72 5.18 -19.16 -6.75
N LEU A 73 4.30 -20.13 -7.00
CA LEU A 73 4.30 -21.38 -6.24
C LEU A 73 5.50 -22.22 -6.66
N SER A 74 6.14 -22.89 -5.70
CA SER A 74 7.13 -23.92 -6.03
C SER A 74 6.46 -25.13 -6.69
N ASP A 75 7.25 -26.00 -7.33
CA ASP A 75 6.73 -27.22 -7.95
C ASP A 75 5.97 -28.10 -6.94
N ASP A 76 6.47 -28.20 -5.71
CA ASP A 76 5.82 -28.94 -4.62
C ASP A 76 4.49 -28.30 -4.20
N GLU A 77 4.46 -26.97 -4.07
CA GLU A 77 3.25 -26.22 -3.73
C GLU A 77 2.19 -26.36 -4.84
N MET A 78 2.61 -26.28 -6.10
CA MET A 78 1.76 -26.47 -7.27
C MET A 78 1.21 -27.90 -7.35
N ALA A 79 2.03 -28.92 -7.08
CA ALA A 79 1.59 -30.30 -7.03
C ALA A 79 0.57 -30.53 -5.90
N SER A 80 0.80 -29.94 -4.72
CA SER A 80 -0.14 -29.97 -3.60
C SER A 80 -1.47 -29.30 -3.94
N LEU A 81 -1.43 -28.12 -4.58
CA LEU A 81 -2.61 -27.41 -5.03
C LEU A 81 -3.39 -28.23 -6.08
N THR A 82 -2.68 -28.85 -7.03
CA THR A 82 -3.28 -29.69 -8.07
C THR A 82 -4.03 -30.86 -7.46
N ARG A 83 -3.43 -31.57 -6.49
CA ARG A 83 -4.12 -32.68 -5.79
C ARG A 83 -5.39 -32.20 -5.07
N LYS A 84 -5.33 -31.03 -4.43
CA LYS A 84 -6.50 -30.43 -3.77
C LYS A 84 -7.57 -30.06 -4.79
N LEU A 85 -7.19 -29.51 -5.94
CA LEU A 85 -8.11 -29.19 -7.04
C LEU A 85 -8.81 -30.44 -7.56
N THR A 86 -8.05 -31.51 -7.86
CA THR A 86 -8.63 -32.79 -8.32
C THR A 86 -9.65 -33.31 -7.33
N ARG A 87 -9.32 -33.32 -6.03
CA ARG A 87 -10.25 -33.74 -4.97
C ARG A 87 -11.54 -32.92 -4.95
N VAL A 88 -11.44 -31.61 -5.14
CA VAL A 88 -12.60 -30.71 -5.16
C VAL A 88 -13.47 -30.95 -6.40
N ILE A 89 -12.85 -31.24 -7.55
CA ILE A 89 -13.55 -31.48 -8.82
C ILE A 89 -14.22 -32.86 -8.83
N GLU A 90 -13.60 -33.88 -8.24
CA GLU A 90 -14.17 -35.22 -8.11
C GLU A 90 -15.34 -35.30 -7.12
N GLN A 91 -15.42 -34.34 -6.19
CA GLN A 91 -16.50 -34.27 -5.22
C GLN A 91 -17.83 -33.90 -5.89
N VAL A 92 -18.94 -34.45 -5.37
CA VAL A 92 -20.28 -34.12 -5.87
C VAL A 92 -20.55 -32.61 -5.70
N PRO A 93 -20.98 -31.91 -6.78
CA PRO A 93 -21.31 -30.50 -6.72
C PRO A 93 -22.34 -30.18 -5.63
N GLY A 94 -22.05 -29.17 -4.80
CA GLY A 94 -22.96 -28.73 -3.73
C GLY A 94 -22.85 -29.50 -2.41
N GLN A 95 -21.98 -30.51 -2.30
CA GLN A 95 -21.82 -31.27 -1.07
C GLN A 95 -20.89 -30.60 -0.04
N GLU A 96 -19.86 -29.90 -0.50
CA GLU A 96 -18.86 -29.27 0.38
C GLU A 96 -18.49 -27.87 -0.11
N GLU A 97 -18.37 -26.94 0.84
CA GLU A 97 -17.88 -25.60 0.61
C GLU A 97 -16.36 -25.54 0.75
N TYR A 98 -15.71 -24.81 -0.15
CA TYR A 98 -14.29 -24.58 -0.13
C TYR A 98 -14.01 -23.07 -0.11
N THR A 99 -13.01 -22.67 0.65
CA THR A 99 -12.45 -21.33 0.62
C THR A 99 -11.23 -21.32 -0.29
N PHE A 100 -11.32 -20.55 -1.36
CA PHE A 100 -10.26 -20.33 -2.34
C PHE A 100 -9.61 -18.98 -2.04
N MET A 101 -8.28 -18.96 -1.93
CA MET A 101 -7.52 -17.72 -1.93
C MET A 101 -6.92 -17.55 -3.32
N TYR A 102 -7.22 -16.45 -4.01
CA TYR A 102 -6.76 -16.20 -5.37
C TYR A 102 -6.24 -14.77 -5.54
N PHE A 103 -5.35 -14.60 -6.52
CA PHE A 103 -4.73 -13.34 -6.85
C PHE A 103 -5.57 -12.56 -7.86
N VAL A 104 -5.86 -11.31 -7.54
CA VAL A 104 -6.50 -10.35 -8.42
C VAL A 104 -5.46 -9.30 -8.81
N PRO A 105 -5.03 -9.24 -10.09
CA PRO A 105 -4.07 -8.26 -10.55
C PRO A 105 -4.64 -6.85 -10.42
N ASP A 106 -3.76 -5.90 -10.10
CA ASP A 106 -4.13 -4.50 -10.06
C ASP A 106 -4.16 -3.90 -11.47
N VAL A 107 -5.10 -2.99 -11.74
CA VAL A 107 -5.27 -2.37 -13.06
C VAL A 107 -4.24 -1.27 -13.32
N GLN A 108 -3.72 -0.62 -12.26
CA GLN A 108 -2.90 0.58 -12.37
C GLN A 108 -1.44 0.38 -11.95
N LYS A 109 -1.13 -0.70 -11.22
CA LYS A 109 0.20 -0.99 -10.68
C LYS A 109 0.64 -2.42 -10.94
N GLU A 110 1.94 -2.65 -10.93
CA GLU A 110 2.47 -4.01 -10.84
C GLU A 110 2.08 -4.65 -9.51
N GLY A 111 1.66 -5.91 -9.57
CA GLY A 111 1.12 -6.65 -8.43
C GLY A 111 -0.40 -6.66 -8.38
N GLY A 112 -0.95 -6.88 -7.19
CA GLY A 112 -2.38 -7.11 -7.00
C GLY A 112 -2.71 -7.37 -5.54
N LYS A 113 -3.86 -7.99 -5.30
CA LYS A 113 -4.35 -8.37 -3.97
C LYS A 113 -4.79 -9.82 -3.93
N TYR A 114 -4.60 -10.47 -2.79
CA TYR A 114 -5.21 -11.78 -2.53
C TYR A 114 -6.60 -11.59 -1.96
N VAL A 115 -7.56 -12.27 -2.57
CA VAL A 115 -8.96 -12.28 -2.14
C VAL A 115 -9.34 -13.71 -1.82
N SER A 116 -10.03 -13.89 -0.69
CA SER A 116 -10.66 -15.16 -0.35
C SER A 116 -12.10 -15.18 -0.85
N ILE A 117 -12.53 -16.32 -1.35
CA ILE A 117 -13.92 -16.59 -1.67
C ILE A 117 -14.30 -17.98 -1.19
N THR A 118 -15.46 -18.07 -0.54
CA THR A 118 -16.03 -19.35 -0.13
C THR A 118 -17.17 -19.71 -1.06
N GLY A 119 -17.22 -20.96 -1.51
CA GLY A 119 -18.30 -21.45 -2.34
C GLY A 119 -18.18 -22.92 -2.69
N THR A 120 -19.22 -23.46 -3.30
CA THR A 120 -19.24 -24.82 -3.83
C THR A 120 -18.87 -24.80 -5.32
N VAL A 121 -18.05 -25.76 -5.76
CA VAL A 121 -17.70 -25.89 -7.17
C VAL A 121 -18.86 -26.47 -7.95
N LYS A 122 -19.27 -25.79 -9.02
CA LYS A 122 -20.36 -26.19 -9.90
C LYS A 122 -19.86 -26.79 -11.21
N LYS A 123 -18.81 -26.20 -11.78
CA LYS A 123 -18.24 -26.63 -13.07
C LYS A 123 -16.72 -26.42 -13.09
N TYR A 124 -16.03 -27.34 -13.73
CA TYR A 124 -14.63 -27.21 -14.12
C TYR A 124 -14.51 -27.18 -15.65
N ASP A 125 -13.68 -26.28 -16.17
CA ASP A 125 -13.31 -26.20 -17.58
C ASP A 125 -11.80 -26.44 -17.71
N GLU A 126 -11.43 -27.59 -18.27
CA GLU A 126 -10.04 -28.00 -18.44
C GLU A 126 -9.29 -27.16 -19.47
N VAL A 127 -9.97 -26.78 -20.56
CA VAL A 127 -9.36 -26.01 -21.66
C VAL A 127 -9.08 -24.58 -21.22
N ALA A 128 -10.07 -23.94 -20.60
CA ALA A 128 -9.92 -22.59 -20.08
C ALA A 128 -9.17 -22.54 -18.73
N ARG A 129 -8.90 -23.69 -18.10
CA ARG A 129 -8.35 -23.83 -16.74
C ARG A 129 -9.12 -22.98 -15.73
N THR A 130 -10.45 -23.04 -15.79
CA THR A 130 -11.33 -22.25 -14.92
C THR A 130 -12.29 -23.10 -14.10
N ILE A 131 -12.67 -22.56 -12.94
CA ILE A 131 -13.66 -23.14 -12.04
C ILE A 131 -14.80 -22.15 -11.90
N THR A 132 -16.03 -22.62 -12.13
CA THR A 132 -17.24 -21.85 -11.87
C THR A 132 -17.83 -22.30 -10.54
N LEU A 133 -18.00 -21.35 -9.63
CA LEU A 133 -18.67 -21.57 -8.35
C LEU A 133 -20.20 -21.51 -8.51
N SER A 134 -20.93 -21.98 -7.50
CA SER A 134 -22.40 -21.94 -7.48
C SER A 134 -23.00 -20.53 -7.54
N ASP A 135 -22.26 -19.52 -7.07
CA ASP A 135 -22.63 -18.09 -7.16
C ASP A 135 -22.42 -17.49 -8.56
N GLY A 136 -21.93 -18.28 -9.53
CA GLY A 136 -21.65 -17.86 -10.90
C GLY A 136 -20.30 -17.20 -11.10
N LYS A 137 -19.48 -17.03 -10.06
CA LYS A 137 -18.13 -16.48 -10.22
C LYS A 137 -17.19 -17.51 -10.84
N VAL A 138 -16.30 -17.01 -11.69
CA VAL A 138 -15.31 -17.80 -12.42
C VAL A 138 -13.93 -17.51 -11.86
N LEU A 139 -13.22 -18.54 -11.44
CA LEU A 139 -11.86 -18.48 -10.93
C LEU A 139 -10.89 -19.12 -11.92
N LEU A 140 -9.84 -18.38 -12.29
CA LEU A 140 -8.74 -18.91 -13.09
C LEU A 140 -7.82 -19.73 -12.19
N ILE A 141 -7.56 -21.00 -12.52
CA ILE A 141 -6.74 -21.90 -11.69
C ILE A 141 -5.34 -21.34 -11.47
N ASP A 142 -4.75 -20.71 -12.49
CA ASP A 142 -3.40 -20.16 -12.41
C ASP A 142 -3.29 -18.95 -11.45
N ASN A 143 -4.41 -18.41 -10.99
CA ASN A 143 -4.46 -17.35 -9.99
C ASN A 143 -4.80 -17.88 -8.58
N ILE A 144 -5.15 -19.15 -8.43
CA ILE A 144 -5.44 -19.74 -7.12
C ILE A 144 -4.13 -20.01 -6.39
N LEU A 145 -4.04 -19.51 -5.16
CA LEU A 145 -2.90 -19.73 -4.29
C LEU A 145 -3.15 -20.89 -3.31
N SER A 146 -4.36 -20.98 -2.75
CA SER A 146 -4.69 -22.05 -1.82
C SER A 146 -6.18 -22.39 -1.86
N ILE A 147 -6.46 -23.64 -1.50
CA ILE A 147 -7.81 -24.19 -1.37
C ILE A 147 -7.89 -24.87 -0.02
N ARG A 148 -8.92 -24.51 0.74
CA ARG A 148 -9.20 -25.09 2.05
C ARG A 148 -10.67 -25.47 2.12
N ARG A 149 -10.98 -26.54 2.84
CA ARG A 149 -12.37 -26.88 3.13
C ARG A 149 -12.92 -25.85 4.12
N HIS A 150 -14.12 -25.35 3.88
CA HIS A 150 -14.76 -24.42 4.80
C HIS A 150 -14.97 -25.11 6.17
N GLY A 151 -14.57 -24.44 7.26
CA GLY A 151 -14.67 -24.98 8.62
C GLY A 151 -13.47 -25.80 9.12
N THR A 152 -12.40 -25.99 8.35
CA THR A 152 -11.14 -26.51 8.94
C THR A 152 -10.38 -25.36 9.63
N PRO A 153 -10.11 -25.43 10.95
CA PRO A 153 -9.34 -24.40 11.65
C PRO A 153 -7.90 -24.32 11.12
N GLU A 154 -7.32 -23.12 11.15
CA GLU A 154 -5.89 -22.92 10.86
C GLU A 154 -5.07 -23.56 12.00
N LEU A 155 -4.21 -24.52 11.65
CA LEU A 155 -3.22 -25.12 12.56
C LEU A 155 -2.00 -24.20 12.68
#